data_AF-A0A7S4QY32-F1
#
_entry.id   AF-A0A7S4QY32-F1
#
_cell.length_a   1.000
_cell.length_b   1.000
_cell.length_c   1.000
_cell.angle_alpha   90.00
_cell.angle_beta   90.00
_cell.angle_gamma   90.00
#
_symmetry.space_group_name_H-M   'P 1'
#
loop_
_entity.id
_entity.type
_entity.pdbx_description
1 polymer ?
#
loop_
_entity_poly.entity_id
_entity_poly.type
_entity_poly.pdbx_seq_one_letter_code
_entity_poly.pdbx_strand_id
1 'polypeptide(L)'
;EANDESSVFSGKMGVRGYSVISRSDLLQDSMNKDGTENRATLMHTMDALVSHSCLIVDLSDGGTSYQSTMALSKMWEATSTFFTAIDENPELETSTLPSMDVAEGAGSIHEVVGYASYKDGDTKFVETRFKRGEKAVMMPAEVETILGADSIQSIAESFDAMVGVGKDVVRIATAASSMEVDAFVERKKSSSSNQPSGYMEEDEKMPFIRASEAAIRLADELIDDSNPLKAASIEALESTAVGEGSVSMSPHRLCRYSNTQQKEEVMDEVFGAHTDTTFVTLIPAASVSGLEVYDEDAAVWFRPELMARKHWEAERRERGEDPSALTETIQIAAGDDETEEVVIPWHARYLIVMPGELLQLTSRNEIPAAVHRVVAAREGQSRLSAPVLLRARTGIKMNVERYFGNLDVAGPLLMECQGIPMEDLHDAMQPSSMQKQ
;
A
#
# COMPACT_ATOMS: atom_id res chain seq x y z
N GLU A 1 -7.02 -17.93 19.17
CA GLU A 1 -8.50 -18.04 19.04
C GLU A 1 -9.24 -16.68 18.99
N ALA A 2 -8.55 -15.54 18.86
CA ALA A 2 -9.08 -14.35 18.14
C ALA A 2 -9.26 -14.56 16.60
N ASN A 3 -9.10 -15.83 16.18
CA ASN A 3 -9.11 -16.37 14.82
C ASN A 3 -10.30 -17.32 14.67
N ASP A 4 -11.50 -16.95 15.13
CA ASP A 4 -12.69 -17.78 14.88
C ASP A 4 -12.99 -17.81 13.38
N GLU A 5 -12.32 -18.73 12.67
CA GLU A 5 -12.47 -18.95 11.23
C GLU A 5 -13.86 -19.48 10.86
N SER A 6 -14.62 -19.99 11.84
CA SER A 6 -15.86 -20.71 11.57
C SER A 6 -16.99 -19.79 11.08
N SER A 7 -16.89 -18.49 11.36
CA SER A 7 -17.92 -17.49 11.04
C SER A 7 -17.52 -16.50 9.94
N VAL A 8 -16.28 -16.54 9.43
CA VAL A 8 -15.77 -15.50 8.51
C VAL A 8 -15.07 -16.06 7.29
N PHE A 9 -15.39 -15.49 6.12
CA PHE A 9 -14.78 -15.86 4.86
C PHE A 9 -13.32 -15.42 4.80
N SER A 10 -12.44 -16.40 4.59
CA SER A 10 -10.98 -16.24 4.53
C SER A 10 -10.45 -16.63 3.15
N GLY A 11 -11.29 -16.57 2.12
CA GLY A 11 -10.93 -16.93 0.75
C GLY A 11 -10.89 -18.44 0.51
N LYS A 12 -10.56 -18.83 -0.72
CA LYS A 12 -10.41 -20.23 -1.14
C LYS A 12 -8.95 -20.50 -1.52
N MET A 13 -8.27 -21.36 -0.77
CA MET A 13 -6.90 -21.77 -1.13
C MET A 13 -6.86 -22.37 -2.53
N GLY A 14 -5.83 -22.01 -3.30
CA GLY A 14 -5.66 -22.46 -4.68
C GLY A 14 -6.47 -21.70 -5.72
N VAL A 15 -7.29 -20.72 -5.32
CA VAL A 15 -7.89 -19.74 -6.24
C VAL A 15 -6.92 -18.56 -6.37
N ARG A 16 -6.51 -18.28 -7.61
CA ARG A 16 -5.44 -17.34 -7.96
C ARG A 16 -5.55 -16.00 -7.22
N GLY A 17 -6.72 -15.37 -7.24
CA GLY A 17 -6.90 -14.06 -6.64
C GLY A 17 -6.88 -14.00 -5.10
N TYR A 18 -7.03 -15.13 -4.40
CA TYR A 18 -6.77 -15.19 -2.94
C TYR A 18 -5.37 -15.73 -2.60
N SER A 19 -4.59 -16.16 -3.59
CA SER A 19 -3.24 -16.67 -3.34
C SER A 19 -2.31 -15.55 -2.90
N VAL A 20 -1.33 -15.91 -2.07
CA VAL A 20 -0.24 -15.01 -1.69
C VAL A 20 0.78 -14.96 -2.82
N ILE A 21 1.30 -13.77 -3.14
CA ILE A 21 2.35 -13.56 -4.14
C ILE A 21 3.68 -13.24 -3.47
N SER A 22 4.79 -13.71 -4.03
CA SER A 22 6.13 -13.39 -3.52
C SER A 22 6.52 -11.94 -3.85
N ARG A 23 7.26 -11.28 -2.95
CA ARG A 23 7.78 -9.92 -3.18
C ARG A 23 8.62 -9.83 -4.46
N SER A 24 9.45 -10.82 -4.72
CA SER A 24 10.35 -10.91 -5.87
C SER A 24 9.62 -11.05 -7.19
N ASP A 25 8.42 -11.63 -7.20
CA ASP A 25 7.58 -11.73 -8.40
C ASP A 25 7.11 -10.35 -8.85
N LEU A 26 6.86 -9.42 -7.91
CA LEU A 26 6.46 -8.04 -8.19
C LEU A 26 7.61 -7.14 -8.68
N LEU A 27 8.87 -7.51 -8.38
CA LEU A 27 10.05 -6.78 -8.86
C LEU A 27 10.29 -6.98 -10.35
N GLN A 28 9.76 -8.05 -10.92
CA GLN A 28 9.90 -8.31 -12.34
C GLN A 28 9.05 -7.31 -13.10
N ASP A 29 9.60 -6.79 -14.20
CA ASP A 29 8.78 -5.98 -15.08
C ASP A 29 7.60 -6.81 -15.59
N SER A 30 6.43 -6.17 -15.72
CA SER A 30 5.27 -6.81 -16.36
C SER A 30 5.60 -7.33 -17.76
N MET A 31 6.68 -6.79 -18.35
CA MET A 31 7.28 -7.19 -19.61
C MET A 31 8.76 -7.53 -19.42
N ASN A 32 9.19 -8.69 -19.89
CA ASN A 32 10.60 -9.03 -20.06
C ASN A 32 11.28 -8.08 -21.07
N LYS A 33 12.62 -8.02 -21.04
CA LYS A 33 13.42 -7.22 -22.00
C LYS A 33 13.18 -7.58 -23.47
N ASP A 34 12.69 -8.78 -23.74
CA ASP A 34 12.35 -9.26 -25.07
C ASP A 34 10.89 -8.93 -25.48
N GLY A 35 10.18 -8.15 -24.66
CA GLY A 35 8.78 -7.77 -24.86
C GLY A 35 7.79 -8.92 -24.66
N THR A 36 8.17 -10.02 -24.01
CA THR A 36 7.22 -11.04 -23.55
C THR A 36 6.65 -10.67 -22.19
N GLU A 37 5.38 -10.93 -21.98
CA GLU A 37 4.66 -10.58 -20.75
C GLU A 37 4.95 -11.59 -19.64
N ASN A 38 5.22 -11.13 -18.41
CA ASN A 38 5.21 -12.01 -17.23
C ASN A 38 3.76 -12.28 -16.80
N ARG A 39 3.10 -13.12 -17.60
CA ARG A 39 1.67 -13.40 -17.49
C ARG A 39 1.23 -13.91 -16.13
N ALA A 40 2.09 -14.61 -15.38
CA ALA A 40 1.68 -15.18 -14.10
C ALA A 40 1.46 -14.08 -13.06
N THR A 41 2.49 -13.25 -12.82
CA THR A 41 2.43 -12.13 -11.86
C THR A 41 1.36 -11.12 -12.23
N LEU A 42 1.30 -10.74 -13.50
CA LEU A 42 0.30 -9.79 -14.00
C LEU A 42 -1.11 -10.30 -13.74
N MET A 43 -1.42 -11.52 -14.19
CA MET A 43 -2.76 -12.08 -14.06
C MET A 43 -3.14 -12.28 -12.60
N HIS A 44 -2.20 -12.64 -11.73
CA HIS A 44 -2.47 -12.75 -10.28
C HIS A 44 -2.76 -11.39 -9.69
N THR A 45 -1.93 -10.38 -9.95
CA THR A 45 -2.11 -9.02 -9.42
C THR A 45 -3.46 -8.44 -9.86
N MET A 46 -3.79 -8.53 -11.14
CA MET A 46 -5.06 -8.02 -11.67
C MET A 46 -6.26 -8.80 -11.11
N ASP A 47 -6.22 -10.13 -11.09
CA ASP A 47 -7.30 -10.97 -10.53
C ASP A 47 -7.54 -10.66 -9.04
N ALA A 48 -6.47 -10.50 -8.26
CA ALA A 48 -6.57 -10.15 -6.83
C ALA A 48 -7.21 -8.78 -6.60
N LEU A 49 -6.77 -7.76 -7.34
CA LEU A 49 -7.26 -6.38 -7.18
C LEU A 49 -8.67 -6.19 -7.74
N VAL A 50 -8.97 -6.77 -8.91
CA VAL A 50 -10.28 -6.63 -9.58
C VAL A 50 -11.35 -7.46 -8.88
N SER A 51 -11.08 -8.75 -8.61
CA SER A 51 -12.10 -9.66 -8.10
C SER A 51 -12.21 -9.66 -6.57
N HIS A 52 -11.11 -9.43 -5.86
CA HIS A 52 -11.07 -9.63 -4.40
C HIS A 52 -10.71 -8.38 -3.60
N SER A 53 -10.54 -7.24 -4.29
CA SER A 53 -10.26 -5.93 -3.69
C SER A 53 -9.01 -5.88 -2.80
N CYS A 54 -8.12 -6.88 -2.86
CA CYS A 54 -6.83 -6.82 -2.18
C CYS A 54 -5.86 -7.89 -2.69
N LEU A 55 -4.57 -7.62 -2.53
CA LEU A 55 -3.46 -8.53 -2.81
C LEU A 55 -2.69 -8.81 -1.52
N ILE A 56 -2.33 -10.06 -1.26
CA ILE A 56 -1.47 -10.44 -0.13
C ILE A 56 -0.07 -10.75 -0.66
N VAL A 57 0.91 -10.02 -0.17
CA VAL A 57 2.31 -10.13 -0.57
C VAL A 57 3.13 -10.77 0.56
N ASP A 58 3.85 -11.82 0.22
CA ASP A 58 4.87 -12.42 1.06
C ASP A 58 6.20 -11.70 0.88
N LEU A 59 6.60 -10.94 1.89
CA LEU A 59 7.84 -10.18 1.94
C LEU A 59 9.09 -11.04 2.16
N SER A 60 8.94 -12.34 2.49
CA SER A 60 10.08 -13.21 2.67
C SER A 60 10.41 -14.11 1.47
N ASP A 61 9.64 -14.02 0.39
CA ASP A 61 9.84 -14.84 -0.81
C ASP A 61 9.92 -16.34 -0.49
N GLY A 62 8.93 -16.88 0.22
CA GLY A 62 8.96 -18.30 0.63
C GLY A 62 10.03 -18.61 1.69
N GLY A 63 10.51 -17.61 2.41
CA GLY A 63 11.60 -17.73 3.39
C GLY A 63 13.01 -17.68 2.80
N THR A 64 13.19 -17.08 1.62
CA THR A 64 14.49 -16.92 0.94
C THR A 64 15.10 -15.54 1.07
N SER A 65 14.31 -14.52 1.42
CA SER A 65 14.73 -13.15 1.70
C SER A 65 14.08 -12.68 2.99
N TYR A 66 14.74 -11.88 3.83
CA TYR A 66 14.14 -11.43 5.10
C TYR A 66 14.29 -9.95 5.39
N GLN A 67 14.90 -9.18 4.49
CA GLN A 67 15.19 -7.77 4.74
C GLN A 67 13.92 -6.95 5.05
N SER A 68 12.91 -7.03 4.19
CA SER A 68 11.63 -6.33 4.39
C SER A 68 10.86 -6.87 5.59
N THR A 69 10.87 -8.19 5.78
CA THR A 69 10.23 -8.87 6.91
C THR A 69 10.82 -8.41 8.26
N MET A 70 12.15 -8.25 8.34
CA MET A 70 12.82 -7.73 9.53
C MET A 70 12.45 -6.27 9.81
N ALA A 71 12.36 -5.43 8.78
CA ALA A 71 11.92 -4.05 8.93
C ALA A 71 10.49 -3.97 9.50
N LEU A 72 9.57 -4.81 8.99
CA LEU A 72 8.21 -4.90 9.53
C LEU A 72 8.18 -5.46 10.95
N SER A 73 9.04 -6.43 11.29
CA SER A 73 9.14 -6.97 12.66
C SER A 73 9.50 -5.87 13.66
N LYS A 74 10.54 -5.07 13.36
CA LYS A 74 10.96 -3.96 14.23
C LYS A 74 9.92 -2.84 14.30
N MET A 75 9.20 -2.59 13.20
CA MET A 75 8.07 -1.65 13.22
C MET A 75 6.92 -2.16 14.11
N TRP A 76 6.64 -3.46 14.13
CA TRP A 76 5.64 -4.01 15.05
C TRP A 76 6.05 -3.87 16.51
N GLU A 77 7.33 -4.07 16.82
CA GLU A 77 7.88 -3.80 18.15
C GLU A 77 7.70 -2.31 18.52
N ALA A 78 8.10 -1.39 17.65
CA ALA A 78 7.91 0.05 17.84
C ALA A 78 6.43 0.41 18.05
N THR A 79 5.53 -0.14 17.23
CA THR A 79 4.08 0.09 17.34
C THR A 79 3.53 -0.38 18.68
N SER A 80 3.94 -1.57 19.13
CA SER A 80 3.55 -2.09 20.44
C SER A 80 4.10 -1.21 21.56
N THR A 81 5.38 -0.83 21.51
CA THR A 81 6.02 0.04 22.50
C THR A 81 5.31 1.38 22.60
N PHE A 82 4.92 1.99 21.48
CA PHE A 82 4.16 3.24 21.46
C PHE A 82 2.86 3.11 22.26
N PHE A 83 2.02 2.13 21.93
CA PHE A 83 0.72 1.98 22.58
C PHE A 83 0.82 1.49 24.01
N THR A 84 1.81 0.66 24.35
CA THR A 84 2.10 0.28 25.73
C THR A 84 2.47 1.51 26.56
N ALA A 85 3.35 2.40 26.06
CA ALA A 85 3.71 3.62 26.77
C ALA A 85 2.49 4.53 27.00
N ILE A 86 1.62 4.64 25.99
CA ILE A 86 0.38 5.42 26.07
C ILE A 86 -0.61 4.83 27.09
N ASP A 87 -0.77 3.51 27.12
CA ASP A 87 -1.69 2.85 28.05
C ASP A 87 -1.16 2.85 29.49
N GLU A 88 0.16 2.73 29.68
CA GLU A 88 0.80 2.78 31.01
C GLU A 88 0.90 4.21 31.56
N ASN A 89 0.95 5.22 30.68
CA ASN A 89 0.98 6.63 31.04
C ASN A 89 -0.01 7.47 30.23
N PRO A 90 -1.31 7.44 30.59
CA PRO A 90 -2.35 8.18 29.88
C PRO A 90 -2.14 9.71 29.82
N GLU A 91 -1.30 10.28 30.70
CA GLU A 91 -0.95 11.69 30.64
C GLU A 91 -0.21 12.04 29.34
N LEU A 92 0.49 11.08 28.71
CA LEU A 92 1.16 11.29 27.41
C LEU A 92 0.18 11.69 26.30
N GLU A 93 -1.06 11.15 26.31
CA GLU A 93 -2.09 11.48 25.32
C GLU A 93 -2.50 12.96 25.37
N THR A 94 -2.47 13.57 26.55
CA THR A 94 -2.98 14.93 26.78
C THR A 94 -1.89 15.98 26.94
N SER A 95 -0.69 15.58 27.38
CA SER A 95 0.40 16.48 27.71
C SER A 95 1.54 16.48 26.69
N THR A 96 1.68 15.41 25.91
CA THR A 96 2.82 15.21 25.00
C THR A 96 2.38 15.15 23.55
N LEU A 97 1.41 14.28 23.22
CA LEU A 97 0.98 14.13 21.84
C LEU A 97 0.10 15.30 21.38
N PRO A 98 0.38 15.91 20.21
CA PRO A 98 -0.47 16.96 19.69
C PRO A 98 -1.81 16.38 19.18
N SER A 99 -2.87 17.18 19.29
CA SER A 99 -4.12 16.89 18.60
C SER A 99 -3.91 16.87 17.08
N MET A 100 -4.80 16.19 16.35
CA MET A 100 -4.82 16.26 14.89
C MET A 100 -4.86 17.69 14.38
N ASP A 101 -3.92 18.04 13.52
CA ASP A 101 -3.83 19.34 12.85
C ASP A 101 -3.29 19.16 11.42
N VAL A 102 -3.46 20.17 10.58
CA VAL A 102 -3.00 20.17 9.19
C VAL A 102 -1.48 20.02 9.14
N ALA A 103 -1.00 19.09 8.32
CA ALA A 103 0.40 18.85 8.09
C ALA A 103 0.99 19.97 7.20
N GLU A 104 1.51 21.02 7.83
CA GLU A 104 2.16 22.12 7.11
C GLU A 104 3.23 21.59 6.13
N GLY A 105 3.09 21.94 4.85
CA GLY A 105 4.00 21.52 3.80
C GLY A 105 3.68 20.20 3.12
N ALA A 106 2.56 19.53 3.44
CA ALA A 106 2.02 18.39 2.67
C ALA A 106 1.12 18.83 1.49
N GLY A 107 0.82 20.12 1.36
CA GLY A 107 0.17 20.69 0.17
C GLY A 107 -1.36 20.65 0.11
N SER A 108 -2.02 19.89 0.99
CA SER A 108 -3.48 19.84 1.11
C SER A 108 -3.93 20.11 2.54
N ILE A 109 -5.12 20.72 2.67
CA ILE A 109 -5.76 21.01 3.98
C ILE A 109 -6.33 19.75 4.65
N HIS A 110 -6.44 18.65 3.90
CA HIS A 110 -6.93 17.37 4.39
C HIS A 110 -5.80 16.42 4.82
N GLU A 111 -4.55 16.81 4.60
CA GLU A 111 -3.39 16.11 5.12
C GLU A 111 -3.17 16.52 6.57
N VAL A 112 -3.27 15.57 7.50
CA VAL A 112 -3.13 15.83 8.93
C VAL A 112 -1.96 15.08 9.54
N VAL A 113 -1.52 15.54 10.71
CA VAL A 113 -0.62 14.83 11.62
C VAL A 113 -1.12 15.01 13.04
N GLY A 114 -0.81 14.07 13.92
CA GLY A 114 -1.20 14.16 15.32
C GLY A 114 -1.82 12.89 15.85
N TYR A 115 -2.36 12.97 17.05
CA TYR A 115 -2.97 11.87 17.76
C TYR A 115 -4.48 12.08 17.91
N ALA A 116 -5.22 10.99 17.83
CA ALA A 116 -6.65 10.97 18.07
C ALA A 116 -7.08 9.70 18.82
N SER A 117 -8.08 9.87 19.69
CA SER A 117 -8.71 8.81 20.47
C SER A 117 -10.22 8.96 20.36
N TYR A 118 -10.90 7.89 19.96
CA TYR A 118 -12.34 7.85 19.71
C TYR A 118 -13.01 6.76 20.54
N LYS A 119 -14.34 6.88 20.70
CA LYS A 119 -15.19 5.89 21.38
C LYS A 119 -14.60 5.48 22.75
N ASP A 120 -14.33 6.48 23.60
CA ASP A 120 -13.76 6.27 24.94
C ASP A 120 -12.43 5.50 24.97
N GLY A 121 -11.62 5.59 23.90
CA GLY A 121 -10.31 4.94 23.79
C GLY A 121 -10.32 3.57 23.11
N ASP A 122 -11.48 3.13 22.62
CA ASP A 122 -11.60 1.91 21.81
C ASP A 122 -10.85 2.00 20.48
N THR A 123 -10.64 3.21 19.96
CA THR A 123 -9.81 3.44 18.78
C THR A 123 -8.85 4.57 19.06
N LYS A 124 -7.57 4.24 19.09
CA LYS A 124 -6.47 5.20 19.25
C LYS A 124 -5.61 5.14 18.00
N PHE A 125 -5.23 6.28 17.45
CA PHE A 125 -4.20 6.31 16.41
C PHE A 125 -3.38 7.58 16.41
N VAL A 126 -2.16 7.46 15.91
CA VAL A 126 -1.30 8.58 15.54
C VAL A 126 -1.11 8.57 14.03
N GLU A 127 -1.40 9.69 13.38
CA GLU A 127 -1.08 9.91 11.96
C GLU A 127 0.29 10.58 11.87
N THR A 128 1.22 9.91 11.20
CA THR A 128 2.60 10.40 11.06
C THR A 128 2.97 10.60 9.60
N ARG A 129 3.95 11.48 9.36
CA ARG A 129 4.49 11.77 8.02
C ARG A 129 5.99 11.96 8.08
N PHE A 130 6.66 11.62 7.00
CA PHE A 130 8.09 11.88 6.87
C PHE A 130 8.34 13.22 6.21
N LYS A 131 9.33 13.94 6.74
CA LYS A 131 9.86 15.13 6.08
C LYS A 131 10.63 14.71 4.83
N ARG A 132 10.36 15.38 3.71
CA ARG A 132 10.92 15.02 2.41
C ARG A 132 12.43 15.15 2.42
N GLY A 133 13.13 14.08 2.04
CA GLY A 133 14.59 14.02 2.04
C GLY A 133 15.24 13.83 3.42
N GLU A 134 14.45 13.76 4.48
CA GLU A 134 14.89 13.55 5.87
C GLU A 134 14.09 12.39 6.49
N LYS A 135 14.22 11.18 5.94
CA LYS A 135 13.36 10.02 6.26
C LYS A 135 13.36 9.58 7.74
N ALA A 136 14.38 9.90 8.52
CA ALA A 136 14.38 9.65 9.96
C ALA A 136 13.74 10.79 10.78
N VAL A 137 13.16 11.80 10.11
CA VAL A 137 12.46 12.92 10.72
C VAL A 137 10.97 12.75 10.45
N MET A 138 10.27 12.29 11.47
CA MET A 138 8.84 12.01 11.44
C MET A 138 8.06 13.10 12.18
N MET A 139 6.92 13.48 11.63
CA MET A 139 5.94 14.36 12.28
C MET A 139 4.80 13.51 12.86
N PRO A 140 4.22 13.88 14.02
CA PRO A 140 4.71 14.93 14.92
C PRO A 140 5.99 14.48 15.65
N ALA A 141 6.90 15.42 15.95
CA ALA A 141 8.22 15.12 16.52
C ALA A 141 8.12 14.49 17.93
N GLU A 142 7.00 14.73 18.61
CA GLU A 142 6.69 14.19 19.93
C GLU A 142 6.61 12.65 19.93
N VAL A 143 6.32 12.01 18.79
CA VAL A 143 6.37 10.54 18.69
C VAL A 143 7.78 10.01 18.91
N GLU A 144 8.80 10.72 18.42
CA GLU A 144 10.21 10.35 18.66
C GLU A 144 10.57 10.41 20.15
N THR A 145 9.95 11.32 20.92
CA THR A 145 10.21 11.40 22.36
C THR A 145 9.72 10.18 23.14
N ILE A 146 8.70 9.50 22.61
CA ILE A 146 8.12 8.28 23.20
C ILE A 146 8.88 7.04 22.71
N LEU A 147 9.20 6.98 21.42
CA LEU A 147 9.77 5.79 20.78
C LEU A 147 11.30 5.73 20.77
N GLY A 148 11.96 6.89 20.76
CA GLY A 148 13.40 7.00 20.52
C GLY A 148 13.78 6.78 19.04
N ALA A 149 15.00 7.20 18.71
CA ALA A 149 15.49 7.25 17.33
C ALA A 149 15.54 5.88 16.63
N ASP A 150 15.90 4.81 17.33
CA ASP A 150 16.02 3.46 16.74
C ASP A 150 14.66 2.92 16.26
N SER A 151 13.59 3.20 17.01
CA SER A 151 12.23 2.85 16.64
C SER A 151 11.71 3.72 15.48
N ILE A 152 12.05 5.01 15.45
CA ILE A 152 11.73 5.88 14.29
C ILE A 152 12.43 5.37 13.02
N GLN A 153 13.70 5.01 13.12
CA GLN A 153 14.45 4.43 12.01
C GLN A 153 13.81 3.12 11.53
N SER A 154 13.36 2.27 12.45
CA SER A 154 12.65 1.02 12.11
C SER A 154 11.32 1.26 11.38
N ILE A 155 10.56 2.29 11.78
CA ILE A 155 9.33 2.71 11.12
C ILE A 155 9.63 3.29 9.72
N ALA A 156 10.73 4.02 9.55
CA ALA A 156 11.15 4.55 8.26
C ALA A 156 11.59 3.42 7.28
N GLU A 157 12.32 2.42 7.78
CA GLU A 157 12.72 1.25 6.99
C GLU A 157 11.51 0.43 6.55
N SER A 158 10.52 0.23 7.43
CA SER A 158 9.28 -0.47 7.07
C SER A 158 8.45 0.33 6.07
N PHE A 159 8.39 1.66 6.21
CA PHE A 159 7.74 2.54 5.24
C PHE A 159 8.35 2.37 3.85
N ASP A 160 9.68 2.38 3.72
CA ASP A 160 10.37 2.20 2.44
C ASP A 160 10.10 0.82 1.82
N ALA A 161 10.11 -0.24 2.65
CA ALA A 161 9.79 -1.58 2.19
C ALA A 161 8.35 -1.68 1.66
N MET A 162 7.39 -1.10 2.37
CA MET A 162 5.97 -1.06 1.98
C MET A 162 5.75 -0.23 0.71
N VAL A 163 6.30 0.98 0.65
CA VAL A 163 6.18 1.87 -0.52
C VAL A 163 6.74 1.20 -1.78
N GLY A 164 7.86 0.47 -1.65
CA GLY A 164 8.41 -0.31 -2.75
C GLY A 164 7.41 -1.32 -3.32
N VAL A 165 6.69 -2.05 -2.46
CA VAL A 165 5.62 -2.96 -2.89
C VAL A 165 4.48 -2.20 -3.56
N GLY A 166 4.01 -1.10 -2.95
CA GLY A 166 2.92 -0.31 -3.49
C GLY A 166 3.21 0.26 -4.89
N LYS A 167 4.43 0.77 -5.10
CA LYS A 167 4.87 1.26 -6.42
C LYS A 167 4.87 0.16 -7.48
N ASP A 168 5.35 -1.04 -7.14
CA ASP A 168 5.35 -2.18 -8.07
C ASP A 168 3.93 -2.63 -8.44
N VAL A 169 3.03 -2.69 -7.46
CA VAL A 169 1.62 -3.04 -7.71
C VAL A 169 0.94 -2.00 -8.61
N VAL A 170 1.10 -0.70 -8.32
CA VAL A 170 0.53 0.39 -9.13
C VAL A 170 1.09 0.38 -10.55
N ARG A 171 2.39 0.13 -10.70
CA ARG A 171 3.06 0.02 -12.00
C ARG A 171 2.50 -1.13 -12.83
N ILE A 172 2.37 -2.33 -12.25
CA ILE A 172 1.81 -3.51 -12.93
C ILE A 172 0.38 -3.21 -13.38
N ALA A 173 -0.46 -2.73 -12.46
CA ALA A 173 -1.87 -2.42 -12.71
C ALA A 173 -2.05 -1.37 -13.81
N THR A 174 -1.32 -0.26 -13.72
CA THR A 174 -1.44 0.86 -14.67
C THR A 174 -0.96 0.48 -16.08
N ALA A 175 0.11 -0.32 -16.17
CA ALA A 175 0.58 -0.85 -17.43
C ALA A 175 -0.46 -1.77 -18.07
N ALA A 176 -1.04 -2.68 -17.28
CA ALA A 176 -2.09 -3.61 -17.71
C ALA A 176 -3.30 -2.88 -18.29
N SER A 177 -3.86 -1.93 -17.53
CA SER A 177 -5.03 -1.16 -17.96
C SER A 177 -4.76 -0.30 -19.18
N SER A 178 -3.52 0.17 -19.37
CA SER A 178 -3.15 0.93 -20.56
C SER A 178 -3.00 0.05 -21.80
N MET A 179 -2.58 -1.20 -21.63
CA MET A 179 -2.51 -2.18 -22.71
C MET A 179 -3.92 -2.59 -23.18
N GLU A 180 -4.87 -2.77 -22.26
CA GLU A 180 -6.25 -3.18 -22.59
C GLU A 180 -6.95 -2.20 -23.53
N VAL A 181 -6.59 -0.90 -23.46
CA VAL A 181 -7.18 0.16 -24.28
C VAL A 181 -6.30 0.62 -25.46
N ASP A 182 -5.25 -0.14 -25.79
CA ASP A 182 -4.30 0.20 -26.86
C ASP A 182 -3.69 1.61 -26.72
N ALA A 183 -3.45 2.05 -25.48
CA ALA A 183 -3.03 3.42 -25.16
C ALA A 183 -1.76 3.87 -25.89
N PHE A 184 -0.87 2.95 -26.22
CA PHE A 184 0.43 3.24 -26.82
C PHE A 184 0.58 2.70 -28.25
N VAL A 185 -0.53 2.29 -28.89
CA VAL A 185 -0.55 1.84 -30.29
C VAL A 185 -0.61 3.04 -31.23
N GLU A 186 0.40 3.20 -32.08
CA GLU A 186 0.39 4.21 -33.13
C GLU A 186 -0.64 3.84 -34.21
N ARG A 187 -1.77 4.53 -34.26
CA ARG A 187 -2.71 4.40 -35.38
C ARG A 187 -2.01 4.88 -36.64
N LYS A 188 -1.52 3.95 -37.48
CA LYS A 188 -1.02 4.28 -38.82
C LYS A 188 -2.15 5.00 -39.55
N LYS A 189 -2.04 6.34 -39.68
CA LYS A 189 -2.90 7.13 -40.56
C LYS A 189 -2.81 6.46 -41.92
N SER A 190 -3.93 6.00 -42.45
CA SER A 190 -4.04 5.21 -43.67
C SER A 190 -3.44 5.95 -44.87
N SER A 191 -2.13 5.92 -45.02
CA SER A 191 -1.42 6.32 -46.22
C SER A 191 -0.96 5.03 -46.90
N SER A 192 -1.73 4.66 -47.92
CA SER A 192 -1.42 3.71 -48.97
C SER A 192 0.08 3.47 -49.22
N SER A 193 0.56 2.25 -48.98
CA SER A 193 1.62 1.66 -49.82
C SER A 193 1.85 0.18 -49.47
N ASN A 194 1.81 -0.66 -50.49
CA ASN A 194 2.35 -2.01 -50.53
C ASN A 194 3.79 -2.04 -49.96
N GLN A 195 3.98 -2.52 -48.72
CA GLN A 195 5.29 -2.93 -48.23
C GLN A 195 5.29 -4.40 -47.81
N PRO A 196 6.42 -5.11 -47.99
CA PRO A 196 6.50 -6.56 -47.82
C PRO A 196 6.50 -6.95 -46.34
N SER A 197 5.75 -8.01 -46.01
CA SER A 197 5.40 -8.52 -44.68
C SER A 197 6.54 -9.22 -43.92
N GLY A 198 7.75 -8.66 -43.89
CA GLY A 198 8.95 -9.35 -43.39
C GLY A 198 9.49 -8.92 -42.02
N TYR A 199 9.02 -7.83 -41.42
CA TYR A 199 9.63 -7.22 -40.21
C TYR A 199 8.57 -6.75 -39.19
N MET A 200 7.58 -7.58 -38.84
CA MET A 200 6.47 -7.17 -37.97
C MET A 200 6.68 -7.46 -36.47
N GLU A 201 7.70 -8.22 -36.07
CA GLU A 201 7.84 -8.64 -34.66
C GLU A 201 8.33 -7.55 -33.70
N GLU A 202 9.11 -6.56 -34.18
CA GLU A 202 9.57 -5.45 -33.32
C GLU A 202 8.48 -4.37 -33.14
N ASP A 203 7.72 -4.05 -34.18
CA ASP A 203 6.63 -3.05 -34.13
C ASP A 203 5.50 -3.46 -33.15
N GLU A 204 5.22 -4.76 -33.01
CA GLU A 204 4.13 -5.26 -32.16
C GLU A 204 4.45 -5.21 -30.65
N LYS A 205 5.74 -5.21 -30.27
CA LYS A 205 6.17 -5.20 -28.85
C LYS A 205 6.34 -3.80 -28.28
N MET A 206 6.50 -2.80 -29.15
CA MET A 206 6.72 -1.41 -28.74
C MET A 206 5.62 -0.81 -27.85
N PRO A 207 4.31 -1.08 -28.08
CA PRO A 207 3.26 -0.55 -27.21
C PRO A 207 3.36 -1.04 -25.76
N PHE A 208 3.71 -2.32 -25.56
CA PHE A 208 3.86 -2.93 -24.24
C PHE A 208 5.01 -2.31 -23.44
N ILE A 209 6.17 -2.13 -24.10
CA ILE A 209 7.34 -1.48 -23.49
C ILE A 209 6.99 -0.05 -23.09
N ARG A 210 6.34 0.70 -23.98
CA ARG A 210 5.92 2.09 -23.71
C ARG A 210 4.92 2.20 -22.56
N ALA A 211 3.96 1.27 -22.47
CA ALA A 211 3.00 1.21 -21.36
C ALA A 211 3.71 0.94 -20.03
N SER A 212 4.63 -0.03 -20.00
CA SER A 212 5.43 -0.35 -18.81
C SER A 212 6.31 0.82 -18.38
N GLU A 213 7.02 1.46 -19.31
CA GLU A 213 7.82 2.65 -19.03
C GLU A 213 6.99 3.84 -18.52
N ALA A 214 5.80 4.06 -19.09
CA ALA A 214 4.90 5.12 -18.65
C ALA A 214 4.37 4.86 -17.23
N ALA A 215 4.06 3.60 -16.90
CA ALA A 215 3.66 3.20 -15.57
C ALA A 215 4.80 3.32 -14.54
N ILE A 216 6.05 3.00 -14.92
CA ILE A 216 7.24 3.27 -14.09
C ILE A 216 7.37 4.77 -13.83
N ARG A 217 7.26 5.60 -14.87
CA ARG A 217 7.31 7.06 -14.72
C ARG A 217 6.21 7.56 -13.79
N LEU A 218 4.98 7.08 -13.93
CA LEU A 218 3.88 7.43 -13.03
C LEU A 218 4.20 7.06 -11.58
N ALA A 219 4.68 5.84 -11.33
CA ALA A 219 5.01 5.40 -9.98
C ALA A 219 6.20 6.17 -9.37
N ASP A 220 7.17 6.59 -10.17
CA ASP A 220 8.31 7.40 -9.71
C ASP A 220 7.96 8.88 -9.52
N GLU A 221 7.02 9.42 -10.31
CA GLU A 221 6.74 10.86 -10.36
C GLU A 221 5.49 11.27 -9.60
N LEU A 222 4.41 10.47 -9.65
CA LEU A 222 3.13 10.82 -9.02
C LEU A 222 2.97 10.26 -7.61
N ILE A 223 3.59 9.13 -7.27
CA ILE A 223 3.47 8.56 -5.92
C ILE A 223 4.40 9.31 -4.96
N ASP A 224 3.87 9.66 -3.79
CA ASP A 224 4.67 10.26 -2.74
C ASP A 224 5.34 9.19 -1.87
N ASP A 225 6.63 8.95 -2.14
CA ASP A 225 7.49 8.02 -1.42
C ASP A 225 8.37 8.72 -0.36
N SER A 226 8.08 9.98 -0.04
CA SER A 226 8.85 10.84 0.87
C SER A 226 10.28 11.17 0.40
N ASN A 227 10.74 10.67 -0.76
CA ASN A 227 11.99 11.10 -1.36
C ASN A 227 11.76 12.37 -2.19
N PRO A 228 12.78 13.22 -2.39
CA PRO A 228 12.74 14.26 -3.43
C PRO A 228 12.70 13.64 -4.83
N LEU A 229 12.07 14.32 -5.79
CA LEU A 229 12.17 13.89 -7.18
C LEU A 229 13.61 13.91 -7.69
N LYS A 230 13.92 12.96 -8.56
CA LYS A 230 15.21 12.91 -9.27
C LYS A 230 15.30 14.11 -10.23
N ALA A 231 16.49 14.68 -10.39
CA ALA A 231 16.72 15.85 -11.26
C ALA A 231 16.19 15.65 -12.69
N ALA A 232 16.37 14.45 -13.26
CA ALA A 232 15.87 14.11 -14.58
C ALA A 232 14.34 14.19 -14.70
N SER A 233 13.60 13.84 -13.64
CA SER A 233 12.14 13.97 -13.61
C SER A 233 11.72 15.43 -13.52
N ILE A 234 12.41 16.24 -12.72
CA ILE A 234 12.14 17.68 -12.60
C ILE A 234 12.31 18.38 -13.96
N GLU A 235 13.41 18.10 -14.67
CA GLU A 235 13.66 18.62 -16.01
C GLU A 235 12.55 18.20 -16.99
N ALA A 236 12.14 16.94 -16.95
CA ALA A 236 11.13 16.38 -17.85
C ALA A 236 9.70 16.90 -17.58
N LEU A 237 9.43 17.39 -16.38
CA LEU A 237 8.14 17.97 -16.01
C LEU A 237 8.01 19.45 -16.42
N GLU A 238 9.04 20.02 -17.06
CA GLU A 238 9.11 21.42 -17.54
C GLU A 238 8.70 22.46 -16.48
N SER A 239 8.84 22.09 -15.20
CA SER A 239 8.41 22.87 -14.06
C SER A 239 9.65 23.38 -13.34
N THR A 240 9.99 24.65 -13.55
CA THR A 240 11.09 25.32 -12.85
C THR A 240 10.79 25.59 -11.36
N ALA A 241 9.66 25.11 -10.84
CA ALA A 241 9.22 25.28 -9.47
C ALA A 241 8.25 24.15 -9.06
N VAL A 242 8.70 22.89 -9.08
CA VAL A 242 7.92 21.84 -8.42
C VAL A 242 7.98 22.11 -6.93
N GLY A 243 6.92 22.74 -6.39
CA GLY A 243 6.74 22.86 -4.95
C GLY A 243 6.26 21.53 -4.38
N GLU A 244 7.12 20.51 -4.34
CA GLU A 244 6.80 19.15 -3.85
C GLU A 244 6.38 19.08 -2.37
N GLY A 245 6.24 20.22 -1.72
CA GLY A 245 6.10 20.30 -0.28
C GLY A 245 7.37 19.88 0.45
N SER A 246 7.44 20.21 1.74
CA SER A 246 8.51 19.74 2.63
C SER A 246 8.15 18.43 3.34
N VAL A 247 6.89 17.98 3.23
CA VAL A 247 6.36 16.82 3.94
C VAL A 247 5.66 15.91 2.95
N SER A 248 5.78 14.60 3.17
CA SER A 248 5.10 13.61 2.35
C SER A 248 3.58 13.69 2.51
N MET A 249 2.86 13.59 1.39
CA MET A 249 1.42 13.36 1.37
C MET A 249 1.05 11.95 1.79
N SER A 250 1.97 10.98 1.84
CA SER A 250 1.66 9.61 2.26
C SER A 250 1.85 9.44 3.77
N PRO A 251 0.78 9.38 4.59
CA PRO A 251 0.94 9.15 6.01
C PRO A 251 1.21 7.68 6.32
N HIS A 252 1.90 7.47 7.44
CA HIS A 252 1.98 6.19 8.14
C HIS A 252 1.14 6.33 9.42
N ARG A 253 0.09 5.53 9.56
CA ARG A 253 -0.75 5.58 10.77
C ARG A 253 -0.35 4.43 11.67
N LEU A 254 -0.17 4.69 12.96
CA LEU A 254 -0.11 3.61 13.96
C LEU A 254 -1.45 3.60 14.68
N CYS A 255 -2.14 2.45 14.67
CA CYS A 255 -3.49 2.32 15.20
C CYS A 255 -3.58 1.19 16.23
N ARG A 256 -4.42 1.39 17.25
CA ARG A 256 -4.87 0.37 18.20
C ARG A 256 -6.39 0.36 18.25
N TYR A 257 -6.96 -0.80 17.98
CA TYR A 257 -8.39 -1.06 18.09
C TYR A 257 -8.65 -2.02 19.24
N SER A 258 -9.42 -1.59 20.22
CA SER A 258 -9.87 -2.40 21.34
C SER A 258 -11.39 -2.40 21.41
N ASN A 259 -11.96 -3.39 22.10
CA ASN A 259 -13.38 -3.37 22.45
C ASN A 259 -13.50 -3.46 23.97
N THR A 260 -13.62 -2.30 24.61
CA THR A 260 -13.85 -2.23 26.07
C THR A 260 -15.30 -2.55 26.43
N GLN A 261 -16.22 -2.42 25.49
CA GLN A 261 -17.63 -2.74 25.68
C GLN A 261 -17.88 -4.23 25.40
N GLN A 262 -17.75 -5.07 26.43
CA GLN A 262 -18.07 -6.52 26.39
C GLN A 262 -19.58 -6.81 26.18
N LYS A 263 -20.22 -6.23 25.16
CA LYS A 263 -21.58 -6.58 24.77
C LYS A 263 -21.56 -7.64 23.65
N GLU A 264 -22.58 -8.51 23.68
CA GLU A 264 -22.67 -9.88 23.13
C GLU A 264 -22.39 -10.10 21.62
N GLU A 265 -22.01 -11.36 21.32
CA GLU A 265 -22.08 -12.21 20.10
C GLU A 265 -21.72 -11.66 18.71
N VAL A 266 -21.95 -10.39 18.39
CA VAL A 266 -21.70 -9.81 17.05
C VAL A 266 -20.39 -9.02 17.08
N MET A 267 -19.53 -9.21 16.07
CA MET A 267 -18.31 -8.41 15.97
C MET A 267 -18.70 -6.95 15.63
N ASP A 268 -18.47 -6.05 16.58
CA ASP A 268 -18.78 -4.63 16.41
C ASP A 268 -17.80 -3.96 15.44
N GLU A 269 -18.33 -3.13 14.55
CA GLU A 269 -17.54 -2.31 13.63
C GLU A 269 -16.87 -1.17 14.42
N VAL A 270 -15.56 -1.29 14.64
CA VAL A 270 -14.76 -0.29 15.36
C VAL A 270 -14.40 0.86 14.43
N PHE A 271 -14.08 0.56 13.18
CA PHE A 271 -13.82 1.54 12.13
C PHE A 271 -14.71 1.27 10.91
N GLY A 272 -15.39 2.32 10.46
CA GLY A 272 -16.49 2.25 9.49
C GLY A 272 -16.09 1.68 8.12
N ALA A 273 -17.04 1.09 7.38
CA ALA A 273 -16.82 0.78 5.97
C ALA A 273 -16.57 2.05 5.13
N HIS A 274 -15.45 2.09 4.40
CA HIS A 274 -15.04 3.23 3.57
C HIS A 274 -14.05 2.81 2.46
N THR A 275 -13.75 3.75 1.56
CA THR A 275 -12.65 3.70 0.59
C THR A 275 -11.58 4.72 0.96
N ASP A 276 -10.35 4.52 0.49
CA ASP A 276 -9.24 5.45 0.68
C ASP A 276 -8.91 6.23 -0.60
N THR A 277 -8.69 7.54 -0.46
CA THR A 277 -8.12 8.37 -1.53
C THR A 277 -6.61 8.17 -1.62
N THR A 278 -6.19 7.00 -2.09
CA THR A 278 -4.81 6.59 -2.30
C THR A 278 -4.63 5.95 -3.66
N PHE A 279 -3.39 5.76 -4.10
CA PHE A 279 -3.11 4.77 -5.14
C PHE A 279 -3.35 3.38 -4.56
N VAL A 280 -2.67 3.07 -3.45
CA VAL A 280 -2.92 1.85 -2.68
C VAL A 280 -2.79 2.15 -1.19
N THR A 281 -3.53 1.41 -0.38
CA THR A 281 -3.34 1.35 1.06
C THR A 281 -2.58 0.06 1.40
N LEU A 282 -1.47 0.22 2.11
CA LEU A 282 -0.52 -0.85 2.44
C LEU A 282 -0.66 -1.18 3.91
N ILE A 283 -1.11 -2.39 4.24
CA ILE A 283 -1.45 -2.79 5.61
C ILE A 283 -0.63 -4.03 5.99
N PRO A 284 0.38 -3.89 6.88
CA PRO A 284 1.04 -5.04 7.48
C PRO A 284 0.01 -5.98 8.14
N ALA A 285 0.11 -7.28 7.90
CA ALA A 285 -0.79 -8.23 8.54
C ALA A 285 -0.62 -8.17 10.07
N ALA A 286 -1.73 -8.10 10.82
CA ALA A 286 -1.67 -8.06 12.28
C ALA A 286 -1.70 -9.47 12.90
N SER A 287 -1.16 -9.60 14.10
CA SER A 287 -1.26 -10.82 14.91
C SER A 287 -2.68 -11.14 15.36
N VAL A 288 -3.53 -10.12 15.49
CA VAL A 288 -4.94 -10.21 15.86
C VAL A 288 -5.77 -9.75 14.67
N SER A 289 -6.56 -10.67 14.09
CA SER A 289 -7.32 -10.34 12.89
C SER A 289 -8.50 -9.42 13.18
N GLY A 290 -8.76 -8.49 12.26
CA GLY A 290 -9.91 -7.59 12.33
C GLY A 290 -10.10 -6.71 11.09
N LEU A 291 -9.15 -6.71 10.14
CA LEU A 291 -9.36 -6.06 8.85
C LEU A 291 -10.32 -6.90 7.99
N GLU A 292 -11.38 -6.27 7.50
CA GLU A 292 -12.29 -6.86 6.52
C GLU A 292 -12.32 -6.01 5.24
N VAL A 293 -12.14 -6.68 4.11
CA VAL A 293 -12.22 -6.11 2.77
C VAL A 293 -13.45 -6.69 2.08
N TYR A 294 -14.26 -5.87 1.43
CA TYR A 294 -15.43 -6.35 0.72
C TYR A 294 -15.02 -6.93 -0.63
N ASP A 295 -15.27 -8.22 -0.81
CA ASP A 295 -15.10 -8.92 -2.07
C ASP A 295 -16.40 -8.77 -2.87
N GLU A 296 -16.37 -7.94 -3.93
CA GLU A 296 -17.56 -7.63 -4.72
C GLU A 296 -18.08 -8.85 -5.50
N ASP A 297 -17.18 -9.66 -6.06
CA ASP A 297 -17.52 -10.83 -6.87
C ASP A 297 -18.21 -11.93 -6.04
N ALA A 298 -17.70 -12.16 -4.83
CA ALA A 298 -18.27 -13.11 -3.90
C ALA A 298 -19.37 -12.49 -3.01
N ALA A 299 -19.54 -11.18 -3.02
CA ALA A 299 -20.46 -10.40 -2.20
C ALA A 299 -20.32 -10.69 -0.69
N VAL A 300 -19.08 -10.80 -0.20
CA VAL A 300 -18.75 -11.16 1.20
C VAL A 300 -17.63 -10.30 1.76
N TRP A 301 -17.60 -10.16 3.09
CA TRP A 301 -16.43 -9.62 3.78
C TRP A 301 -15.33 -10.68 3.88
N PHE A 302 -14.19 -10.39 3.28
CA PHE A 302 -12.97 -11.19 3.28
C PHE A 302 -11.97 -10.70 4.34
N ARG A 303 -11.37 -11.63 5.09
CA ARG A 303 -10.28 -11.31 6.04
C ARG A 303 -8.91 -11.74 5.49
N PRO A 304 -8.13 -10.81 4.92
CA PRO A 304 -6.82 -11.13 4.34
C PRO A 304 -5.81 -11.66 5.37
N GLU A 305 -5.87 -11.20 6.62
CA GLU A 305 -4.98 -11.67 7.69
C GLU A 305 -5.15 -13.17 7.98
N LEU A 306 -6.38 -13.68 7.90
CA LEU A 306 -6.65 -15.12 8.05
C LEU A 306 -6.11 -15.93 6.87
N MET A 307 -6.20 -15.40 5.64
CA MET A 307 -5.62 -16.06 4.47
C MET A 307 -4.08 -16.09 4.54
N ALA A 308 -3.45 -14.98 4.96
CA ALA A 308 -2.02 -14.92 5.22
C ALA A 308 -1.59 -15.97 6.27
N ARG A 309 -2.38 -16.12 7.35
CA ARG A 309 -2.15 -17.15 8.36
C ARG A 309 -2.28 -18.57 7.79
N LYS A 310 -3.30 -18.84 6.97
CA LYS A 310 -3.48 -20.15 6.32
C LYS A 310 -2.33 -20.50 5.40
N HIS A 311 -1.83 -19.52 4.65
CA HIS A 311 -0.66 -19.68 3.80
C HIS A 311 0.59 -20.07 4.62
N TRP A 312 0.86 -19.33 5.70
CA TRP A 312 1.94 -19.64 6.65
C TRP A 312 1.86 -21.07 7.19
N GLU A 313 0.68 -21.47 7.66
CA GLU A 313 0.45 -22.80 8.22
C GLU A 313 0.60 -23.92 7.19
N ALA A 314 0.19 -23.68 5.93
CA ALA A 314 0.38 -24.61 4.83
C ALA A 314 1.86 -24.83 4.54
N GLU A 315 2.64 -23.75 4.40
CA GLU A 315 4.06 -23.83 4.10
C GLU A 315 4.85 -24.54 5.21
N ARG A 316 4.60 -24.19 6.48
CA ARG A 316 5.26 -24.87 7.61
C ARG A 316 4.95 -26.37 7.63
N ARG A 317 3.70 -26.75 7.36
CA ARG A 317 3.30 -28.16 7.26
C ARG A 317 4.03 -28.88 6.13
N GLU A 318 4.21 -28.23 4.98
CA GLU A 318 4.98 -28.79 3.86
C GLU A 318 6.46 -28.98 4.20
N ARG A 319 7.03 -28.10 5.05
CA ARG A 319 8.39 -28.23 5.59
C ARG A 319 8.50 -29.23 6.76
N GLY A 320 7.40 -29.82 7.22
CA GLY A 320 7.37 -30.71 8.38
C GLY A 320 7.57 -30.00 9.72
N GLU A 321 7.35 -28.69 9.75
CA GLU A 321 7.45 -27.84 10.94
C GLU A 321 6.08 -27.70 11.63
N ASP A 322 6.07 -27.20 12.87
CA ASP A 322 4.82 -26.91 13.59
C ASP A 322 4.05 -25.75 12.92
N PRO A 323 2.87 -26.01 12.31
CA PRO A 323 2.08 -24.95 11.68
C PRO A 323 1.53 -23.95 12.69
N SER A 324 1.33 -24.35 13.95
CA SER A 324 0.77 -23.47 14.99
C SER A 324 1.76 -22.42 15.48
N ALA A 325 3.05 -22.54 15.16
CA ALA A 325 4.09 -21.60 15.55
C ALA A 325 3.72 -20.15 15.18
N LEU A 326 3.96 -19.23 16.13
CA LEU A 326 3.70 -17.80 15.97
C LEU A 326 4.93 -17.03 15.50
N THR A 327 6.08 -17.68 15.50
CA THR A 327 7.37 -17.11 15.12
C THR A 327 8.19 -18.11 14.32
N GLU A 328 9.19 -17.61 13.61
CA GLU A 328 10.25 -18.37 12.96
C GLU A 328 11.60 -17.79 13.36
N THR A 329 12.57 -18.67 13.58
CA THR A 329 13.95 -18.28 13.87
C THR A 329 14.74 -18.34 12.57
N ILE A 330 15.34 -17.22 12.19
CA ILE A 330 16.19 -17.12 11.00
C ILE A 330 17.64 -16.86 11.42
N GLN A 331 18.57 -17.22 10.55
CA GLN A 331 19.99 -16.88 10.72
C GLN A 331 20.34 -15.75 9.76
N ILE A 332 20.84 -14.64 10.31
CA ILE A 332 21.33 -13.49 9.53
C ILE A 332 22.83 -13.35 9.69
N ALA A 333 23.51 -12.82 8.67
CA ALA A 333 24.93 -12.51 8.77
C ALA A 333 25.14 -11.29 9.66
N ALA A 334 25.91 -11.44 10.73
CA ALA A 334 26.29 -10.39 11.68
C ALA A 334 27.73 -9.87 11.46
N GLY A 335 28.45 -10.41 10.47
CA GLY A 335 29.83 -10.04 10.13
C GLY A 335 30.47 -11.05 9.18
N ASP A 336 31.78 -10.95 8.99
CA ASP A 336 32.52 -11.76 7.99
C ASP A 336 32.41 -13.29 8.22
N ASP A 337 32.12 -13.75 9.44
CA ASP A 337 31.93 -15.18 9.78
C ASP A 337 30.93 -15.42 10.94
N GLU A 338 30.17 -14.40 11.37
CA GLU A 338 29.23 -14.52 12.49
C GLU A 338 27.79 -14.57 11.96
N THR A 339 26.99 -15.50 12.50
CA THR A 339 25.55 -15.54 12.29
C THR A 339 24.83 -15.21 13.59
N GLU A 340 23.80 -14.39 13.48
CA GLU A 340 22.88 -14.09 14.58
C GLU A 340 21.54 -14.78 14.33
N GLU A 341 20.99 -15.36 15.38
CA GLU A 341 19.62 -15.89 15.36
C GLU A 341 18.63 -14.78 15.67
N VAL A 342 17.73 -14.50 14.73
CA VAL A 342 16.66 -13.51 14.89
C VAL A 342 15.33 -14.22 14.87
N VAL A 343 14.47 -13.91 15.85
CA VAL A 343 13.11 -14.43 15.93
C VAL A 343 12.16 -13.42 15.30
N ILE A 344 11.42 -13.86 14.30
CA ILE A 344 10.49 -13.02 13.54
C ILE A 344 9.07 -13.54 13.74
N PRO A 345 8.08 -12.69 14.03
CA PRO A 345 6.70 -13.11 14.11
C PRO A 345 6.11 -13.36 12.72
N TRP A 346 5.25 -14.38 12.60
CA TRP A 346 4.72 -14.84 11.30
C TRP A 346 4.05 -13.71 10.49
N HIS A 347 3.39 -12.77 11.17
CA HIS A 347 2.59 -11.72 10.54
C HIS A 347 3.46 -10.59 9.96
N ALA A 348 4.71 -10.41 10.42
CA ALA A 348 5.65 -9.46 9.83
C ALA A 348 6.08 -9.83 8.40
N ARG A 349 5.80 -11.08 7.98
CA ARG A 349 6.07 -11.58 6.63
C ARG A 349 5.08 -11.07 5.58
N TYR A 350 3.87 -10.68 5.99
CA TYR A 350 2.78 -10.44 5.05
C TYR A 350 2.38 -8.97 5.00
N LEU A 351 2.24 -8.45 3.79
CA LEU A 351 1.71 -7.13 3.49
C LEU A 351 0.44 -7.25 2.67
N ILE A 352 -0.61 -6.56 3.08
CA ILE A 352 -1.89 -6.51 2.38
C ILE A 352 -1.94 -5.20 1.60
N VAL A 353 -2.24 -5.28 0.31
CA VAL A 353 -2.32 -4.14 -0.60
C VAL A 353 -3.76 -3.99 -1.07
N MET A 354 -4.37 -2.83 -0.80
CA MET A 354 -5.74 -2.53 -1.22
C MET A 354 -5.73 -1.39 -2.24
N PRO A 355 -6.44 -1.50 -3.38
CA PRO A 355 -6.57 -0.42 -4.34
C PRO A 355 -7.34 0.76 -3.72
N GLY A 356 -6.83 1.97 -3.90
CA GLY A 356 -7.53 3.20 -3.55
C GLY A 356 -8.14 3.89 -4.77
N GLU A 357 -8.82 5.00 -4.52
CA GLU A 357 -9.56 5.75 -5.56
C GLU A 357 -8.64 6.33 -6.64
N LEU A 358 -7.38 6.65 -6.33
CA LEU A 358 -6.43 7.12 -7.35
C LEU A 358 -6.00 5.97 -8.26
N LEU A 359 -5.85 4.74 -7.77
CA LEU A 359 -5.58 3.60 -8.65
C LEU A 359 -6.81 3.26 -9.49
N GLN A 360 -8.01 3.42 -8.96
CA GLN A 360 -9.23 3.32 -9.76
C GLN A 360 -9.22 4.34 -10.91
N LEU A 361 -8.84 5.59 -10.64
CA LEU A 361 -8.67 6.61 -11.66
C LEU A 361 -7.59 6.21 -12.70
N THR A 362 -6.38 5.85 -12.25
CA THR A 362 -5.24 5.58 -13.15
C THR A 362 -5.34 4.24 -13.88
N SER A 363 -6.20 3.33 -13.41
CA SER A 363 -6.59 2.11 -14.11
C SER A 363 -7.80 2.29 -15.02
N ARG A 364 -8.34 3.51 -15.18
CA ARG A 364 -9.54 3.81 -16.00
C ARG A 364 -10.80 3.06 -15.53
N ASN A 365 -10.96 2.89 -14.23
CA ASN A 365 -12.00 2.10 -13.55
C ASN A 365 -11.91 0.58 -13.78
N GLU A 366 -10.81 0.05 -14.30
CA GLU A 366 -10.62 -1.41 -14.39
C GLU A 366 -10.46 -2.03 -12.98
N ILE A 367 -9.82 -1.32 -12.05
CA ILE A 367 -9.65 -1.76 -10.67
C ILE A 367 -10.48 -0.85 -9.76
N PRO A 368 -11.55 -1.37 -9.10
CA PRO A 368 -12.33 -0.57 -8.16
C PRO A 368 -11.53 -0.27 -6.88
N ALA A 369 -11.82 0.87 -6.25
CA ALA A 369 -11.30 1.16 -4.92
C ALA A 369 -11.91 0.20 -3.89
N ALA A 370 -11.08 -0.37 -3.03
CA ALA A 370 -11.50 -1.38 -2.08
C ALA A 370 -12.31 -0.78 -0.92
N VAL A 371 -13.54 -1.25 -0.76
CA VAL A 371 -14.34 -0.99 0.43
C VAL A 371 -13.82 -1.86 1.56
N HIS A 372 -13.42 -1.26 2.67
CA HIS A 372 -12.88 -1.98 3.80
C HIS A 372 -13.31 -1.38 5.14
N ARG A 373 -13.22 -2.18 6.20
CA ARG A 373 -13.58 -1.80 7.58
C ARG A 373 -12.69 -2.52 8.59
N VAL A 374 -12.77 -2.10 9.85
CA VAL A 374 -12.13 -2.81 10.96
C VAL A 374 -13.19 -3.22 11.97
N VAL A 375 -13.22 -4.51 12.30
CA VAL A 375 -14.10 -5.07 13.31
C VAL A 375 -13.33 -5.40 14.58
N ALA A 376 -14.04 -5.39 15.71
CA ALA A 376 -13.48 -5.62 17.02
C ALA A 376 -12.92 -7.04 17.13
N ALA A 377 -11.72 -7.14 17.69
CA ALA A 377 -11.20 -8.42 18.14
C ALA A 377 -12.04 -8.95 19.30
N ARG A 378 -12.27 -10.26 19.34
CA ARG A 378 -12.97 -10.92 20.45
C ARG A 378 -12.06 -11.04 21.67
N GLU A 379 -12.67 -11.27 22.83
CA GLU A 379 -11.98 -11.64 24.08
C GLU A 379 -11.07 -10.56 24.68
N GLY A 380 -11.31 -9.29 24.33
CA GLY A 380 -10.60 -8.15 24.93
C GLY A 380 -9.17 -7.96 24.44
N GLN A 381 -8.73 -8.70 23.40
CA GLN A 381 -7.45 -8.43 22.75
C GLN A 381 -7.54 -7.12 21.95
N SER A 382 -6.46 -6.34 21.95
CA SER A 382 -6.34 -5.17 21.08
C SER A 382 -5.69 -5.58 19.77
N ARG A 383 -6.25 -5.12 18.65
CA ARG A 383 -5.63 -5.22 17.32
C ARG A 383 -4.75 -4.00 17.08
N LEU A 384 -3.48 -4.23 16.80
CA LEU A 384 -2.58 -3.21 16.29
C LEU A 384 -2.62 -3.17 14.75
N SER A 385 -2.39 -2.00 14.17
CA SER A 385 -2.27 -1.80 12.73
C SER A 385 -1.29 -0.67 12.45
N ALA A 386 -0.58 -0.76 11.32
CA ALA A 386 0.39 0.24 10.92
C ALA A 386 0.27 0.57 9.41
N PRO A 387 -0.91 1.04 8.92
CA PRO A 387 -1.10 1.22 7.49
C PRO A 387 -0.34 2.43 6.94
N VAL A 388 0.16 2.30 5.71
CA VAL A 388 0.66 3.40 4.88
C VAL A 388 -0.36 3.70 3.80
N LEU A 389 -0.82 4.95 3.74
CA LEU A 389 -1.73 5.44 2.71
C LEU A 389 -0.88 6.05 1.59
N LEU A 390 -0.67 5.33 0.49
CA LEU A 390 0.22 5.75 -0.58
C LEU A 390 -0.48 6.77 -1.48
N ARG A 391 -0.30 8.05 -1.17
CA ARG A 391 -0.96 9.18 -1.84
C ARG A 391 -0.14 9.73 -2.99
N ALA A 392 -0.76 10.67 -3.70
CA ALA A 392 -0.09 11.40 -4.75
C ALA A 392 0.82 12.50 -4.20
N ARG A 393 1.86 12.83 -4.94
CA ARG A 393 2.87 13.84 -4.61
C ARG A 393 2.37 15.24 -4.92
N THR A 394 2.49 16.14 -3.95
CA THR A 394 2.19 17.57 -4.07
C THR A 394 2.97 18.24 -5.22
N GLY A 395 2.38 19.25 -5.84
CA GLY A 395 3.05 20.14 -6.79
C GLY A 395 3.27 19.52 -8.17
N ILE A 396 2.90 18.25 -8.34
CA ILE A 396 2.89 17.57 -9.63
C ILE A 396 1.52 17.71 -10.26
N LYS A 397 1.48 17.94 -11.57
CA LYS A 397 0.23 17.99 -12.33
C LYS A 397 0.03 16.66 -13.03
N MET A 398 -1.22 16.22 -13.09
CA MET A 398 -1.61 15.08 -13.91
C MET A 398 -1.29 15.36 -15.39
N ASN A 399 -0.51 14.49 -16.03
CA ASN A 399 -0.18 14.58 -17.45
C ASN A 399 -0.58 13.27 -18.13
N VAL A 400 -1.77 13.29 -18.72
CA VAL A 400 -2.41 12.12 -19.30
C VAL A 400 -1.58 11.55 -20.45
N GLU A 401 -1.05 12.40 -21.33
CA GLU A 401 -0.24 11.93 -22.45
C GLU A 401 1.03 11.22 -21.97
N ARG A 402 1.69 11.78 -20.95
CA ARG A 402 2.94 11.26 -20.38
C ARG A 402 2.77 9.89 -19.72
N TYR A 403 1.69 9.71 -18.96
CA TYR A 403 1.50 8.52 -18.11
C TYR A 403 0.58 7.47 -18.75
N PHE A 404 -0.34 7.91 -19.62
CA PHE A 404 -1.41 7.08 -20.17
C PHE A 404 -1.43 7.04 -21.70
N GLY A 405 -0.50 7.71 -22.39
CA GLY A 405 -0.36 7.63 -23.83
C GLY A 405 -1.42 8.42 -24.60
N ASN A 406 -2.07 7.78 -25.56
CA ASN A 406 -2.97 8.44 -26.48
C ASN A 406 -4.21 9.03 -25.77
N LEU A 407 -4.38 10.36 -25.88
CA LEU A 407 -5.51 11.11 -25.31
C LEU A 407 -6.88 10.65 -25.83
N ASP A 408 -6.94 10.13 -27.06
CA ASP A 408 -8.19 9.64 -27.66
C ASP A 408 -8.81 8.44 -26.92
N VAL A 409 -7.99 7.70 -26.15
CA VAL A 409 -8.41 6.49 -25.42
C VAL A 409 -8.26 6.63 -23.91
N ALA A 410 -7.89 7.81 -23.40
CA ALA A 410 -7.77 8.06 -21.97
C ALA A 410 -9.12 8.01 -21.24
N GLY A 411 -10.23 8.26 -21.95
CA GLY A 411 -11.55 8.38 -21.36
C GLY A 411 -11.80 9.76 -20.71
N PRO A 412 -13.07 10.11 -20.44
CA PRO A 412 -13.45 11.46 -20.04
C PRO A 412 -12.86 11.88 -18.69
N LEU A 413 -12.85 10.97 -17.70
CA LEU A 413 -12.41 11.29 -16.34
C LEU A 413 -10.91 11.64 -16.29
N LEU A 414 -10.04 10.86 -16.94
CA LEU A 414 -8.61 11.20 -17.01
C LEU A 414 -8.38 12.53 -17.73
N MET A 415 -9.15 12.81 -18.79
CA MET A 415 -9.07 14.07 -19.52
C MET A 415 -9.52 15.28 -18.67
N GLU A 416 -10.50 15.11 -17.78
CA GLU A 416 -10.89 16.14 -16.81
C GLU A 416 -9.77 16.42 -15.80
N CYS A 417 -8.96 15.40 -15.46
CA CYS A 417 -7.82 15.56 -14.56
C CYS A 417 -6.59 16.22 -15.21
N GLN A 418 -6.52 16.32 -16.55
CA GLN A 418 -5.35 16.83 -17.26
C GLN A 418 -4.93 18.23 -16.76
N GLY A 419 -3.68 18.34 -16.31
CA GLY A 419 -3.08 19.59 -15.85
C GLY A 419 -3.51 20.03 -14.45
N ILE A 420 -4.39 19.28 -13.77
CA ILE A 420 -4.78 19.53 -12.38
C ILE A 420 -3.63 19.08 -11.46
N PRO A 421 -3.23 19.89 -10.46
CA PRO A 421 -2.31 19.47 -9.40
C PRO A 421 -2.84 18.24 -8.64
N MET A 422 -1.96 17.33 -8.26
CA MET A 422 -2.35 16.09 -7.59
C MET A 422 -3.00 16.34 -6.22
N GLU A 423 -2.55 17.37 -5.50
CA GLU A 423 -3.17 17.83 -4.24
C GLU A 423 -4.61 18.32 -4.45
N ASP A 424 -4.87 19.04 -5.53
CA ASP A 424 -6.21 19.52 -5.88
C ASP A 424 -7.13 18.34 -6.28
N LEU A 425 -6.58 17.33 -6.98
CA LEU A 425 -7.31 16.09 -7.28
C LEU A 425 -7.66 15.33 -5.99
N HIS A 426 -6.69 15.19 -5.08
CA HIS A 426 -6.92 14.56 -3.79
C HIS A 426 -8.04 15.29 -3.00
N ASP A 427 -7.99 16.61 -2.95
CA ASP A 427 -8.98 17.44 -2.24
C ASP A 427 -10.38 17.37 -2.87
N ALA A 428 -10.46 17.29 -4.19
CA ALA A 428 -11.71 17.11 -4.91
C ALA A 428 -12.36 15.74 -4.66
N MET A 429 -11.56 14.73 -4.32
CA MET A 429 -12.02 13.37 -4.01
C MET A 429 -12.42 13.21 -2.55
N GLN A 430 -12.01 14.13 -1.67
CA GLN A 430 -12.43 14.08 -0.27
C GLN A 430 -13.95 14.26 -0.12
N PRO A 431 -14.61 13.53 0.81
CA PRO A 431 -16.02 13.70 1.11
C PRO A 431 -16.37 15.17 1.37
N SER A 432 -17.38 15.69 0.66
CA SER A 432 -17.84 17.09 0.80
C SER A 432 -18.27 17.51 2.22
N SER A 433 -18.52 16.56 3.12
CA SER A 433 -18.74 16.81 4.55
C SER A 433 -17.48 17.31 5.28
N MET A 434 -16.28 17.03 4.76
CA MET A 434 -15.00 17.51 5.28
C MET A 434 -14.57 18.86 4.70
N GLN A 435 -15.18 19.32 3.59
CA GLN A 435 -14.87 20.59 2.94
C GLN A 435 -15.55 21.82 3.60
N LYS A 436 -16.28 21.63 4.71
CA LYS A 436 -17.09 22.67 5.39
C LYS A 436 -16.72 22.95 6.85
N GLN A 437 -15.56 22.50 7.31
CA GLN A 437 -14.95 23.01 8.54
C GLN A 437 -13.97 24.12 8.20
#